data_AF-A0A8T0CPB7-F1
#
_entry.id   AF-A0A8T0CPB7-F1
#
_cell.length_a   1.000
_cell.length_b   1.000
_cell.length_c   1.000
_cell.angle_alpha   90.00
_cell.angle_beta   90.00
_cell.angle_gamma   90.00
#
_symmetry.space_group_name_H-M   'P 1'
#
loop_
_entity.id
_entity.type
_entity.pdbx_description
1 polymer ?
#
loop_
_entity_poly.entity_id
_entity_poly.type
_entity_poly.pdbx_seq_one_letter_code
_entity_poly.pdbx_strand_id
1 'polypeptide(L)'
;MTISSLERTSPPRATVRTRPYMWKRDRRTLRGQGGDHNILAPPRPTPRAAPCSWPPPSCSVPGGYTGNFFHEFSDDVTLAVVDCRDWWLRRYVDVLSGLSHRPVINLDRQKEAFCFPFIMSLRDFASFLDGICGGGGAVLPPMSPENGGRPRLVWVSRPRSAGRAFLNLAELEALAERIGFEVRRLVPMRGMRLTESYGLVQGSHAMVGVHGATMTHEVFLRRGLVLLQVVPVGTTWLSEAYFGRPARELGLEHVEYRIAANDSSLAEEYGVDSVVLKDPRAVVGGEWTETRSYLKTQKVRLDLGRFRASLERAYVMAKAFVEMAESKLAND
;
A
#
# COMPACT_ATOMS: atom_id res chain seq x y z
N MET A 1 -37.34 39.48 9.22
CA MET A 1 -37.44 38.03 9.50
C MET A 1 -36.04 37.53 9.79
N THR A 2 -35.90 36.88 10.95
CA THR A 2 -34.67 36.46 11.61
C THR A 2 -34.38 34.99 11.25
N ILE A 3 -33.13 34.66 10.92
CA ILE A 3 -32.56 33.29 10.99
C ILE A 3 -31.11 33.47 11.46
N SER A 4 -30.86 33.50 12.77
CA SER A 4 -30.51 32.37 13.65
C SER A 4 -29.09 31.83 13.44
N SER A 5 -28.27 32.10 14.45
CA SER A 5 -26.92 31.63 14.72
C SER A 5 -26.89 30.16 15.11
N LEU A 6 -26.20 29.32 14.34
CA LEU A 6 -25.72 28.02 14.79
C LEU A 6 -24.21 28.12 15.03
N GLU A 7 -23.83 28.31 16.29
CA GLU A 7 -22.48 28.06 16.76
C GLU A 7 -22.14 26.58 16.53
N ARG A 8 -21.35 26.28 15.50
CA ARG A 8 -20.64 25.00 15.40
C ARG A 8 -19.37 25.11 16.24
N THR A 9 -19.41 24.55 17.44
CA THR A 9 -18.21 24.15 18.17
C THR A 9 -17.34 23.29 17.26
N SER A 10 -16.14 23.77 16.92
CA SER A 10 -15.21 23.07 16.02
C SER A 10 -14.48 21.94 16.79
N PRO A 11 -14.24 20.77 16.17
CA PRO A 11 -13.47 19.69 16.79
C PRO A 11 -11.98 20.09 16.93
N PRO A 12 -11.23 19.48 17.87
CA PRO A 12 -9.85 19.85 18.17
C PRO A 12 -8.88 19.54 17.02
N ARG A 13 -7.78 20.33 16.99
CA ARG A 13 -6.69 20.34 16.01
C ARG A 13 -6.19 18.93 15.64
N ALA A 14 -6.22 18.58 14.35
CA ALA A 14 -5.62 17.34 13.87
C ALA A 14 -4.14 17.55 13.50
N THR A 15 -3.24 17.00 14.31
CA THR A 15 -1.84 16.80 13.93
C THR A 15 -1.78 15.63 12.95
N VAL A 16 -1.21 15.82 11.75
CA VAL A 16 -1.04 14.73 10.79
C VAL A 16 0.36 14.16 10.96
N ARG A 17 0.43 12.92 11.45
CA ARG A 17 1.69 12.18 11.53
C ARG A 17 1.95 11.54 10.18
N THR A 18 3.03 11.92 9.51
CA THR A 18 3.42 11.39 8.20
C THR A 18 4.81 10.76 8.27
N ARG A 19 5.02 9.68 7.52
CA ARG A 19 6.35 9.09 7.29
C ARG A 19 6.65 9.11 5.79
N PRO A 20 7.89 9.43 5.37
CA PRO A 20 8.24 9.47 3.96
C PRO A 20 8.08 8.09 3.31
N TYR A 21 7.52 8.05 2.10
CA TYR A 21 7.45 6.84 1.28
C TYR A 21 8.87 6.40 0.88
N MET A 22 9.18 5.12 1.08
CA MET A 22 10.54 4.59 0.94
C MET A 22 10.90 4.33 -0.54
N TRP A 23 12.08 4.75 -1.00
CA TRP A 23 12.50 4.56 -2.41
C TRP A 23 13.49 3.41 -2.60
N LYS A 24 13.36 2.72 -3.73
CA LYS A 24 14.10 1.51 -4.12
C LYS A 24 15.62 1.70 -4.27
N ARG A 25 16.15 2.92 -4.40
CA ARG A 25 17.58 3.19 -4.69
C ARG A 25 18.38 3.80 -3.53
N ASP A 26 17.79 4.08 -2.37
CA ASP A 26 18.51 4.77 -1.28
C ASP A 26 19.09 3.81 -0.22
N ARG A 27 20.42 3.63 -0.26
CA ARG A 27 21.21 2.78 0.65
C ARG A 27 21.00 3.00 2.16
N ARG A 28 20.52 4.15 2.66
CA ARG A 28 20.25 4.34 4.10
C ARG A 28 18.81 4.04 4.50
N THR A 29 17.84 4.31 3.64
CA THR A 29 16.43 3.94 3.92
C THR A 29 16.21 2.44 3.77
N LEU A 30 16.98 1.76 2.90
CA LEU A 30 17.06 0.28 2.82
C LEU A 30 17.58 -0.37 4.14
N ARG A 31 18.12 0.41 5.08
CA ARG A 31 18.54 -0.03 6.44
C ARG A 31 17.51 0.25 7.54
N GLY A 32 16.30 0.72 7.21
CA GLY A 32 15.16 0.78 8.13
C GLY A 32 15.09 1.97 9.10
N GLN A 33 15.88 3.03 8.91
CA GLN A 33 16.00 4.14 9.88
C GLN A 33 15.10 5.38 9.63
N GLY A 34 13.89 5.23 9.10
CA GLY A 34 12.96 6.36 8.90
C GLY A 34 12.01 6.58 10.09
N GLY A 35 12.10 7.73 10.78
CA GLY A 35 11.25 8.12 11.91
C GLY A 35 9.89 8.71 11.51
N ASP A 36 9.00 8.94 12.49
CA ASP A 36 7.76 9.72 12.30
C ASP A 36 8.03 11.21 12.25
N HIS A 37 7.33 11.94 11.39
CA HIS A 37 7.28 13.39 11.41
C HIS A 37 5.86 13.86 11.69
N ASN A 38 5.71 14.84 12.57
CA ASN A 38 4.44 15.49 12.84
C ASN A 38 4.33 16.73 11.97
N ILE A 39 3.38 16.75 11.04
CA ILE A 39 3.00 17.96 10.31
C ILE A 39 1.82 18.57 11.08
N LEU A 40 2.05 19.75 11.65
CA LEU A 40 0.99 20.55 12.27
C LEU A 40 0.15 21.17 11.15
N ALA A 41 -1.17 20.96 11.18
CA ALA A 41 -2.09 21.71 10.33
C ALA A 41 -1.95 23.21 10.64
N PRO A 42 -1.85 24.09 9.62
CA PRO A 42 -1.73 25.52 9.86
C PRO A 42 -3.01 26.05 10.55
N PRO A 43 -2.89 27.15 11.33
CA PRO A 43 -4.06 27.84 11.85
C PRO A 43 -4.99 28.25 10.70
N ARG A 44 -6.31 28.29 10.94
CA ARG A 44 -7.26 28.91 10.00
C ARG A 44 -6.69 30.26 9.57
N PRO A 45 -6.82 30.66 8.30
CA PRO A 45 -6.29 31.93 7.84
C PRO A 45 -6.95 33.06 8.64
N THR A 46 -6.21 33.62 9.60
CA THR A 46 -6.47 34.97 10.08
C THR A 46 -6.18 35.91 8.91
N PRO A 47 -6.95 36.99 8.71
CA PRO A 47 -6.86 37.87 7.53
C PRO A 47 -5.52 38.63 7.37
N ARG A 48 -4.52 38.30 8.18
CA ARG A 48 -3.11 38.61 7.98
C ARG A 48 -2.31 37.31 7.88
N ALA A 49 -2.43 36.61 6.76
CA ALA A 49 -1.48 35.57 6.41
C ALA A 49 -0.20 36.25 5.90
N ALA A 50 0.96 35.81 6.40
CA ALA A 50 2.25 36.16 5.79
C ALA A 50 2.22 35.78 4.30
N PRO A 51 2.92 36.51 3.41
CA PRO A 51 2.97 36.17 1.99
C PRO A 51 3.47 34.73 1.83
N CYS A 52 2.63 33.90 1.20
CA CYS A 52 2.85 32.47 1.00
C CYS A 52 3.34 32.26 -0.43
N SER A 53 4.46 31.57 -0.61
CA SER A 53 5.00 31.25 -1.93
C SER A 53 4.40 29.94 -2.43
N TRP A 54 3.72 29.98 -3.58
CA TRP A 54 3.14 28.80 -4.23
C TRP A 54 4.19 28.18 -5.16
N PRO A 55 4.57 26.90 -4.99
CA PRO A 55 5.32 26.20 -6.02
C PRO A 55 4.45 26.13 -7.30
N PRO A 56 5.04 26.20 -8.51
CA PRO A 56 4.25 26.20 -9.74
C PRO A 56 3.45 24.88 -9.81
N PRO A 57 2.12 24.92 -9.97
CA PRO A 57 1.30 23.72 -10.03
C PRO A 57 1.52 23.01 -11.37
N SER A 58 2.09 21.81 -11.35
CA SER A 58 1.87 20.83 -12.41
C SER A 58 2.12 19.43 -11.86
N CYS A 59 1.18 18.53 -12.08
CA CYS A 59 1.38 17.09 -11.96
C CYS A 59 1.23 16.54 -13.38
N SER A 60 2.35 16.14 -13.98
CA SER A 60 2.35 15.41 -15.25
C SER A 60 2.47 13.92 -14.95
N VAL A 61 1.64 13.09 -15.59
CA VAL A 61 1.67 11.62 -15.52
C VAL A 61 2.22 11.09 -16.86
N PRO A 62 3.54 10.99 -17.05
CA PRO A 62 4.11 10.40 -18.24
C PRO A 62 4.04 8.87 -18.14
N GLY A 63 3.30 8.27 -19.08
CA GLY A 63 3.25 6.82 -19.28
C GLY A 63 2.20 6.13 -18.41
N GLY A 64 1.13 5.67 -19.06
CA GLY A 64 0.02 4.96 -18.43
C GLY A 64 0.41 3.70 -17.64
N TYR A 65 -0.59 3.18 -16.91
CA TYR A 65 -0.51 2.14 -15.89
C TYR A 65 0.54 1.04 -16.15
N THR A 66 1.63 1.05 -15.38
CA THR A 66 2.71 0.04 -15.49
C THR A 66 2.56 -1.11 -14.48
N GLY A 67 1.45 -1.12 -13.72
CA GLY A 67 1.14 -2.13 -12.71
C GLY A 67 1.52 -1.74 -11.28
N ASN A 68 1.79 -0.46 -11.01
CA ASN A 68 2.06 0.10 -9.67
C ASN A 68 1.69 1.58 -9.61
N PHE A 69 0.66 1.93 -8.82
CA PHE A 69 0.16 3.30 -8.66
C PHE A 69 1.23 4.32 -8.22
N PHE A 70 2.19 3.90 -7.39
CA PHE A 70 3.22 4.81 -6.85
C PHE A 70 4.30 5.17 -7.87
N HIS A 71 4.34 4.50 -9.03
CA HIS A 71 5.28 4.81 -10.12
C HIS A 71 4.63 5.58 -11.27
N GLU A 72 3.31 5.76 -11.26
CA GLU A 72 2.59 6.50 -12.30
C GLU A 72 2.66 8.02 -12.07
N PHE A 73 2.86 8.46 -10.84
CA PHE A 73 3.11 9.86 -10.49
C PHE A 73 4.60 10.21 -10.55
N SER A 74 5.27 9.97 -11.67
CA SER A 74 6.69 10.29 -11.85
C SER A 74 6.85 11.34 -12.91
N ASP A 75 7.37 12.53 -12.56
CA ASP A 75 8.35 13.33 -13.35
C ASP A 75 8.21 14.84 -13.10
N ASP A 76 7.12 15.30 -12.47
CA ASP A 76 6.91 16.75 -12.26
C ASP A 76 6.41 17.12 -10.85
N VAL A 77 6.81 16.36 -9.82
CA VAL A 77 6.43 16.64 -8.42
C VAL A 77 7.41 17.61 -7.74
N THR A 78 6.91 18.56 -6.96
CA THR A 78 7.78 19.39 -6.09
C THR A 78 8.13 18.59 -4.83
N LEU A 79 9.42 18.29 -4.65
CA LEU A 79 9.90 17.57 -3.47
C LEU A 79 10.22 18.54 -2.35
N ALA A 80 9.63 18.33 -1.18
CA ALA A 80 9.92 19.08 0.02
C ALA A 80 10.43 18.16 1.13
N VAL A 81 11.49 18.57 1.83
CA VAL A 81 12.15 17.80 2.88
C VAL A 81 12.11 18.59 4.18
N VAL A 82 11.69 17.94 5.28
CA VAL A 82 11.67 18.47 6.65
C VAL A 82 12.76 17.77 7.46
N ASP A 83 13.36 18.45 8.44
CA ASP A 83 14.49 17.98 9.26
C ASP A 83 15.72 17.55 8.41
N CYS A 84 15.98 18.33 7.36
CA CYS A 84 16.97 18.11 6.33
C CYS A 84 18.35 18.62 6.75
N ARG A 85 19.19 17.69 7.22
CA ARG A 85 20.59 17.98 7.55
C ARG A 85 21.46 18.16 6.30
N ASP A 86 22.38 19.12 6.33
CA ASP A 86 23.23 19.48 5.18
C ASP A 86 24.01 18.32 4.55
N TRP A 87 24.58 17.46 5.39
CA TRP A 87 25.32 16.29 4.94
C TRP A 87 24.41 15.21 4.32
N TRP A 88 23.12 15.18 4.69
CA TRP A 88 22.12 14.32 4.07
C TRP A 88 21.76 14.88 2.70
N LEU A 89 21.45 16.18 2.60
CA LEU A 89 21.13 16.81 1.32
C LEU A 89 22.28 16.68 0.32
N ARG A 90 23.53 16.97 0.75
CA ARG A 90 24.72 16.77 -0.09
C ARG A 90 24.92 15.33 -0.57
N ARG A 91 24.49 14.35 0.22
CA ARG A 91 24.63 12.93 -0.14
C ARG A 91 23.54 12.46 -1.10
N TYR A 92 22.37 13.08 -1.07
CA TYR A 92 21.18 12.62 -1.79
C TYR A 92 20.73 13.56 -2.90
N VAL A 93 21.39 14.71 -3.08
CA VAL A 93 21.03 15.71 -4.09
C VAL A 93 20.94 15.11 -5.49
N ASP A 94 21.91 14.30 -5.92
CA ASP A 94 21.88 13.69 -7.26
C ASP A 94 20.72 12.69 -7.44
N VAL A 95 20.33 12.03 -6.35
CA VAL A 95 19.17 11.12 -6.35
C VAL A 95 17.88 11.92 -6.45
N LEU A 96 17.74 12.97 -5.63
CA LEU A 96 16.54 13.80 -5.58
C LEU A 96 16.37 14.64 -6.85
N SER A 97 17.45 15.11 -7.46
CA SER A 97 17.46 15.77 -8.78
C SER A 97 17.13 14.81 -9.92
N GLY A 98 17.26 13.49 -9.72
CA GLY A 98 16.76 12.47 -10.64
C GLY A 98 15.29 12.10 -10.42
N LEU A 99 14.64 12.56 -9.33
CA LEU A 99 13.23 12.29 -9.01
C LEU A 99 12.29 13.41 -9.46
N SER A 100 12.83 14.61 -9.67
CA SER A 100 12.08 15.75 -10.14
C SER A 100 13.00 16.68 -10.91
N HIS A 101 12.52 17.23 -12.01
CA HIS A 101 13.18 18.33 -12.69
C HIS A 101 13.13 19.64 -11.88
N ARG A 102 12.34 19.67 -10.79
CA ARG A 102 12.20 20.83 -9.90
C ARG A 102 13.21 20.79 -8.76
N PRO A 103 13.66 21.96 -8.27
CA PRO A 103 14.52 22.03 -7.10
C PRO A 103 13.86 21.38 -5.88
N VAL A 104 14.65 20.61 -5.13
CA VAL A 104 14.24 20.09 -3.84
C VAL A 104 14.17 21.23 -2.83
N ILE A 105 13.03 21.40 -2.19
CA ILE A 105 12.82 22.42 -1.16
C ILE A 105 13.21 21.83 0.20
N ASN A 106 14.32 22.28 0.76
CA ASN A 106 14.64 22.04 2.17
C ASN A 106 13.80 23.03 3.00
N LEU A 107 12.74 22.54 3.64
CA LEU A 107 11.78 23.34 4.41
C LEU A 107 12.40 23.96 5.68
N ASP A 108 13.45 23.37 6.25
CA ASP A 108 14.11 23.88 7.47
C ASP A 108 14.93 25.14 7.19
N ARG A 109 15.31 25.36 5.94
CA ARG A 109 16.04 26.55 5.48
C ARG A 109 15.14 27.63 4.91
N GLN A 110 13.83 27.38 4.83
CA GLN A 110 12.89 28.36 4.32
C GLN A 110 12.46 29.30 5.43
N LYS A 111 12.59 30.60 5.17
CA LYS A 111 11.99 31.64 6.01
C LYS A 111 10.54 31.94 5.61
N GLU A 112 10.13 31.46 4.45
CA GLU A 112 8.81 31.64 3.86
C GLU A 112 7.94 30.40 4.11
N ALA A 113 6.65 30.63 4.37
CA ALA A 113 5.68 29.56 4.42
C ALA A 113 5.38 29.10 2.98
N PHE A 114 5.61 27.81 2.70
CA PHE A 114 5.18 27.19 1.45
C PHE A 114 3.74 26.73 1.60
N CYS A 115 2.88 27.28 0.75
CA CYS A 115 1.49 26.84 0.65
C CYS A 115 1.42 25.72 -0.38
N PHE A 116 1.28 24.48 0.09
CA PHE A 116 0.89 23.36 -0.77
C PHE A 116 -0.63 23.35 -0.85
N PRO A 117 -1.23 23.51 -2.04
CA PRO A 117 -2.69 23.59 -2.16
C PRO A 117 -3.37 22.31 -1.68
N PHE A 118 -2.66 21.18 -1.80
CA PHE A 118 -3.11 19.87 -1.36
C PHE A 118 -1.93 19.08 -0.80
N ILE A 119 -2.11 18.52 0.40
CA ILE A 119 -1.32 17.40 0.90
C ILE A 119 -2.26 16.20 0.89
N MET A 120 -1.87 15.13 0.21
CA MET A 120 -2.68 13.92 0.11
C MET A 120 -2.01 12.81 0.91
N SER A 121 -2.62 12.37 2.01
CA SER A 121 -2.21 11.16 2.72
C SER A 121 -2.57 9.91 1.90
N LEU A 122 -2.07 8.74 2.31
CA LEU A 122 -2.46 7.48 1.66
C LEU A 122 -3.97 7.23 1.77
N ARG A 123 -4.60 7.69 2.87
CA ARG A 123 -6.04 7.62 3.05
C ARG A 123 -6.78 8.57 2.12
N ASP A 124 -6.30 9.81 1.99
CA ASP A 124 -6.91 10.78 1.07
C ASP A 124 -6.81 10.31 -0.38
N PHE A 125 -5.69 9.65 -0.72
CA PHE A 125 -5.52 9.02 -2.03
C PHE A 125 -6.49 7.87 -2.26
N ALA A 126 -6.66 6.97 -1.28
CA ALA A 126 -7.65 5.90 -1.35
C ALA A 126 -9.07 6.45 -1.53
N SER A 127 -9.46 7.48 -0.77
CA SER A 127 -10.76 8.15 -0.90
C SER A 127 -10.95 8.86 -2.24
N PHE A 128 -9.90 9.48 -2.77
CA PHE A 128 -9.91 10.08 -4.10
C PHE A 128 -10.16 9.02 -5.18
N LEU A 129 -9.45 7.89 -5.11
CA LEU A 129 -9.65 6.80 -6.07
C LEU A 129 -11.03 6.15 -5.95
N ASP A 130 -11.55 5.99 -4.74
CA ASP A 130 -12.90 5.50 -4.48
C ASP A 130 -13.95 6.42 -5.12
N GLY A 131 -13.80 7.74 -5.00
CA GLY A 131 -14.69 8.71 -5.64
C GLY A 131 -14.68 8.63 -7.18
N ILE A 132 -13.50 8.46 -7.78
CA ILE A 132 -13.36 8.35 -9.25
C ILE A 132 -13.87 6.99 -9.75
N CYS A 133 -13.41 5.91 -9.14
CA CYS A 133 -13.72 4.55 -9.61
C CYS A 133 -15.13 4.12 -9.23
N GLY A 134 -15.66 4.62 -8.13
CA GLY A 134 -17.04 4.43 -7.66
C GLY A 134 -18.08 5.34 -8.33
N GLY A 135 -17.67 6.25 -9.21
CA GLY A 135 -18.61 7.05 -10.02
C GLY A 135 -19.31 8.19 -9.28
N GLY A 136 -18.68 8.80 -8.28
CA GLY A 136 -19.12 10.09 -7.70
C GLY A 136 -20.39 10.08 -6.84
N GLY A 137 -20.90 8.91 -6.41
CA GLY A 137 -22.09 8.88 -5.54
C GLY A 137 -22.78 7.52 -5.38
N ALA A 138 -22.40 6.50 -6.16
CA ALA A 138 -22.85 5.15 -5.91
C ALA A 138 -21.85 4.47 -4.99
N VAL A 139 -22.11 4.53 -3.67
CA VAL A 139 -21.73 3.42 -2.79
C VAL A 139 -22.23 2.18 -3.53
N LEU A 140 -21.32 1.35 -4.06
CA LEU A 140 -21.69 0.03 -4.57
C LEU A 140 -22.62 -0.56 -3.50
N PRO A 141 -23.84 -1.00 -3.87
CA PRO A 141 -24.85 -1.38 -2.90
C PRO A 141 -24.18 -2.25 -1.83
N PRO A 142 -24.49 -2.04 -0.53
CA PRO A 142 -23.92 -2.85 0.55
C PRO A 142 -24.00 -4.29 0.09
N MET A 143 -22.84 -4.91 -0.07
CA MET A 143 -22.72 -6.10 -0.91
C MET A 143 -23.80 -7.08 -0.53
N SER A 144 -24.79 -7.25 -1.41
CA SER A 144 -25.96 -8.03 -1.08
C SER A 144 -25.49 -9.41 -0.62
N PRO A 145 -26.02 -9.97 0.48
CA PRO A 145 -25.68 -11.30 0.97
C PRO A 145 -26.25 -12.40 0.06
N GLU A 146 -26.27 -12.18 -1.25
CA GLU A 146 -26.78 -13.11 -2.28
C GLU A 146 -26.05 -14.47 -2.23
N ASN A 147 -24.91 -14.56 -1.53
CA ASN A 147 -24.16 -15.79 -1.26
C ASN A 147 -24.11 -16.17 0.24
N GLY A 148 -25.19 -15.94 1.00
CA GLY A 148 -25.36 -16.49 2.36
C GLY A 148 -24.29 -16.06 3.37
N GLY A 149 -23.81 -14.81 3.28
CA GLY A 149 -22.83 -14.27 4.21
C GLY A 149 -21.42 -14.90 4.13
N ARG A 150 -21.07 -15.57 3.02
CA ARG A 150 -19.69 -16.08 2.80
C ARG A 150 -18.74 -14.93 2.46
N PRO A 151 -17.63 -14.74 3.20
CA PRO A 151 -16.63 -13.75 2.86
C PRO A 151 -15.99 -14.02 1.49
N ARG A 152 -15.98 -13.00 0.64
CA ARG A 152 -15.21 -12.96 -0.61
C ARG A 152 -13.72 -12.71 -0.40
N LEU A 153 -12.86 -13.48 -1.05
CA LEU A 153 -11.41 -13.31 -1.06
C LEU A 153 -10.91 -13.09 -2.48
N VAL A 154 -10.23 -11.97 -2.72
CA VAL A 154 -9.55 -11.73 -3.99
C VAL A 154 -8.11 -12.22 -3.91
N TRP A 155 -7.75 -13.15 -4.79
CA TRP A 155 -6.41 -13.65 -4.96
C TRP A 155 -5.69 -12.88 -6.06
N VAL A 156 -4.75 -12.03 -5.67
CA VAL A 156 -3.91 -11.27 -6.60
C VAL A 156 -2.74 -12.14 -7.01
N SER A 157 -2.74 -12.55 -8.27
CA SER A 157 -1.74 -13.45 -8.83
C SER A 157 -1.01 -12.84 -10.01
N ARG A 158 0.04 -13.53 -10.45
CA ARG A 158 0.91 -13.14 -11.54
C ARG A 158 0.99 -14.28 -12.56
N PRO A 159 1.26 -13.99 -13.84
CA PRO A 159 1.55 -15.04 -14.82
C PRO A 159 2.64 -15.98 -14.30
N ARG A 160 2.52 -17.28 -14.57
CA ARG A 160 3.46 -18.31 -14.08
C ARG A 160 4.91 -18.10 -14.56
N SER A 161 5.10 -17.39 -15.66
CA SER A 161 6.41 -16.99 -16.19
C SER A 161 7.07 -15.87 -15.38
N ALA A 162 6.30 -15.08 -14.62
CA ALA A 162 6.82 -13.97 -13.84
C ALA A 162 7.41 -14.41 -12.50
N GLY A 163 8.34 -13.61 -11.97
CA GLY A 163 8.76 -13.70 -10.58
C GLY A 163 7.59 -13.49 -9.62
N ARG A 164 7.69 -14.15 -8.47
CA ARG A 164 6.71 -14.19 -7.38
C ARG A 164 5.35 -14.79 -7.76
N ALA A 165 5.32 -15.58 -8.83
CA ALA A 165 4.15 -16.38 -9.16
C ALA A 165 3.95 -17.50 -8.13
N PHE A 166 2.70 -17.82 -7.82
CA PHE A 166 2.33 -19.00 -7.07
C PHE A 166 2.47 -20.24 -7.97
N LEU A 167 3.23 -21.23 -7.52
CA LEU A 167 3.44 -22.48 -8.25
C LEU A 167 2.30 -23.47 -8.03
N ASN A 168 1.59 -23.36 -6.90
CA ASN A 168 0.47 -24.20 -6.47
C ASN A 168 -0.84 -23.42 -6.25
N LEU A 169 -1.11 -22.41 -7.10
CA LEU A 169 -2.27 -21.51 -6.93
C LEU A 169 -3.61 -22.25 -6.83
N ALA A 170 -3.84 -23.26 -7.67
CA ALA A 170 -5.10 -24.02 -7.66
C ALA A 170 -5.32 -24.77 -6.34
N GLU A 171 -4.27 -25.35 -5.76
CA GLU A 171 -4.33 -26.04 -4.46
C GLU A 171 -4.65 -25.05 -3.32
N LEU A 172 -4.11 -23.83 -3.42
CA LEU A 172 -4.31 -22.76 -2.46
C LEU A 172 -5.71 -22.12 -2.54
N GLU A 173 -6.25 -21.94 -3.74
CA GLU A 173 -7.63 -21.46 -3.94
C GLU A 173 -8.63 -22.49 -3.41
N ALA A 174 -8.44 -23.79 -3.73
CA ALA A 174 -9.26 -24.87 -3.19
C ALA A 174 -9.15 -24.98 -1.65
N LEU A 175 -8.01 -24.61 -1.06
CA LEU A 175 -7.88 -24.50 0.40
C LEU A 175 -8.73 -23.35 0.96
N ALA A 176 -8.70 -22.17 0.35
CA ALA A 176 -9.50 -21.03 0.78
C ALA A 176 -11.02 -21.28 0.63
N GLU A 177 -11.44 -21.93 -0.45
CA GLU A 177 -12.85 -22.33 -0.65
C GLU A 177 -13.33 -23.32 0.43
N ARG A 178 -12.50 -24.32 0.76
CA ARG A 178 -12.78 -25.28 1.86
C ARG A 178 -12.86 -24.62 3.23
N ILE A 179 -12.09 -23.55 3.46
CA ILE A 179 -12.17 -22.76 4.69
C ILE A 179 -13.49 -21.97 4.75
N GLY A 180 -14.07 -21.63 3.60
CA GLY A 180 -15.38 -21.00 3.53
C GLY A 180 -15.43 -19.73 2.69
N PHE A 181 -14.32 -19.30 2.10
CA PHE A 181 -14.29 -18.11 1.22
C PHE A 181 -15.00 -18.36 -0.12
N GLU A 182 -15.59 -17.30 -0.69
CA GLU A 182 -15.84 -17.20 -2.14
C GLU A 182 -14.57 -16.62 -2.77
N VAL A 183 -13.83 -17.42 -3.55
CA VAL A 183 -12.54 -17.00 -4.10
C VAL A 183 -12.71 -16.37 -5.48
N ARG A 184 -12.11 -15.20 -5.69
CA ARG A 184 -12.01 -14.52 -6.99
C ARG A 184 -10.56 -14.29 -7.34
N ARG A 185 -10.21 -14.37 -8.62
CA ARG A 185 -8.83 -14.14 -9.07
C ARG A 185 -8.69 -12.77 -9.72
N LEU A 186 -7.66 -12.04 -9.32
CA LEU A 186 -7.21 -10.81 -9.99
C LEU A 186 -5.80 -11.05 -10.56
N VAL A 187 -5.67 -10.93 -11.89
CA VAL A 187 -4.38 -10.97 -12.59
C VAL A 187 -4.17 -9.61 -13.25
N PRO A 188 -3.46 -8.65 -12.60
CA PRO A 188 -3.26 -7.34 -13.20
C PRO A 188 -2.44 -7.43 -14.49
N MET A 189 -2.99 -6.91 -15.58
CA MET A 189 -2.36 -6.86 -16.91
C MET A 189 -2.32 -5.40 -17.39
N ARG A 190 -1.36 -5.06 -18.25
CA ARG A 190 -1.14 -3.68 -18.73
C ARG A 190 -2.38 -2.99 -19.34
N GLY A 191 -3.30 -3.76 -19.93
CA GLY A 191 -4.52 -3.24 -20.54
C GLY A 191 -5.77 -3.30 -19.65
N MET A 192 -5.67 -3.83 -18.43
CA MET A 192 -6.81 -3.93 -17.53
C MET A 192 -7.21 -2.53 -17.04
N ARG A 193 -8.51 -2.21 -17.11
CA ARG A 193 -9.00 -0.93 -16.61
C ARG A 193 -8.89 -0.88 -15.09
N LEU A 194 -8.62 0.31 -14.58
CA LEU A 194 -8.54 0.56 -13.15
C LEU A 194 -9.83 0.20 -12.41
N THR A 195 -10.97 0.56 -13.01
CA THR A 195 -12.31 0.29 -12.47
C THR A 195 -12.62 -1.20 -12.34
N GLU A 196 -12.04 -2.05 -13.18
CA GLU A 196 -12.18 -3.51 -13.08
C GLU A 196 -11.44 -4.05 -11.86
N SER A 197 -10.21 -3.58 -11.64
CA SER A 197 -9.42 -3.95 -10.46
C SER A 197 -10.06 -3.43 -9.18
N TYR A 198 -10.55 -2.18 -9.22
CA TYR A 198 -11.30 -1.56 -8.12
C TYR A 198 -12.55 -2.40 -7.77
N GLY A 199 -13.41 -2.73 -8.74
CA GLY A 199 -14.63 -3.49 -8.47
C GLY A 199 -14.38 -4.86 -7.85
N LEU A 200 -13.33 -5.56 -8.28
CA LEU A 200 -12.94 -6.86 -7.70
C LEU A 200 -12.43 -6.74 -6.26
N VAL A 201 -11.57 -5.76 -5.99
CA VAL A 201 -10.95 -5.60 -4.66
C VAL A 201 -11.94 -4.99 -3.67
N GLN A 202 -12.64 -3.93 -4.07
CA GLN A 202 -13.70 -3.31 -3.26
C GLN A 202 -14.80 -4.32 -2.95
N GLY A 203 -15.16 -5.16 -3.92
CA GLY A 203 -16.15 -6.23 -3.79
C GLY A 203 -15.71 -7.44 -2.92
N SER A 204 -14.53 -7.37 -2.29
CA SER A 204 -13.96 -8.45 -1.48
C SER A 204 -13.87 -8.08 0.00
N HIS A 205 -13.63 -9.06 0.86
CA HIS A 205 -13.43 -8.91 2.31
C HIS A 205 -12.00 -9.23 2.76
N ALA A 206 -11.26 -9.93 1.90
CA ALA A 206 -9.84 -10.20 2.08
C ALA A 206 -9.13 -10.14 0.72
N MET A 207 -7.88 -9.70 0.74
CA MET A 207 -6.97 -9.76 -0.41
C MET A 207 -5.73 -10.57 -0.06
N VAL A 208 -5.36 -11.52 -0.91
CA VAL A 208 -4.14 -12.33 -0.78
C VAL A 208 -3.22 -12.05 -1.95
N GLY A 209 -1.93 -11.88 -1.69
CA GLY A 209 -0.94 -11.77 -2.75
C GLY A 209 0.49 -11.90 -2.25
N VAL A 210 1.41 -12.22 -3.17
CA VAL A 210 2.84 -12.12 -2.89
C VAL A 210 3.28 -10.67 -2.95
N HIS A 211 4.08 -10.25 -1.97
CA HIS A 211 4.69 -8.93 -1.91
C HIS A 211 5.18 -8.45 -3.27
N GLY A 212 4.75 -7.27 -3.70
CA GLY A 212 5.21 -6.65 -4.93
C GLY A 212 4.20 -5.66 -5.47
N ALA A 213 4.51 -5.09 -6.64
CA ALA A 213 3.73 -4.05 -7.29
C ALA A 213 2.21 -4.34 -7.39
N THR A 214 1.82 -5.60 -7.59
CA THR A 214 0.40 -5.97 -7.68
C THR A 214 -0.36 -5.80 -6.37
N MET A 215 0.32 -5.76 -5.22
CA MET A 215 -0.31 -5.53 -3.93
C MET A 215 -0.74 -4.07 -3.71
N THR A 216 -0.35 -3.11 -4.56
CA THR A 216 -0.78 -1.72 -4.40
C THR A 216 -2.29 -1.53 -4.56
N HIS A 217 -3.00 -2.55 -5.06
CA HIS A 217 -4.46 -2.60 -5.05
C HIS A 217 -5.06 -2.64 -3.64
N GLU A 218 -4.26 -2.80 -2.57
CA GLU A 218 -4.72 -2.66 -1.19
C GLU A 218 -5.42 -1.33 -0.91
N VAL A 219 -5.12 -0.27 -1.68
CA VAL A 219 -5.78 1.03 -1.57
C VAL A 219 -7.28 0.99 -1.93
N PHE A 220 -7.74 -0.08 -2.60
CA PHE A 220 -9.14 -0.33 -2.91
C PHE A 220 -9.86 -1.17 -1.87
N LEU A 221 -9.15 -1.75 -0.90
CA LEU A 221 -9.80 -2.46 0.20
C LEU A 221 -10.47 -1.46 1.13
N ARG A 222 -11.69 -1.80 1.54
CA ARG A 222 -12.40 -1.04 2.58
C ARG A 222 -11.71 -1.22 3.94
N ARG A 223 -11.85 -0.20 4.78
CA ARG A 223 -11.33 -0.20 6.15
C ARG A 223 -11.94 -1.35 6.95
N GLY A 224 -11.15 -1.98 7.81
CA GLY A 224 -11.51 -3.16 8.60
C GLY A 224 -11.43 -4.50 7.86
N LEU A 225 -11.07 -4.48 6.56
CA LEU A 225 -10.87 -5.71 5.78
C LEU A 225 -9.44 -6.19 5.82
N VAL A 226 -9.23 -7.43 5.34
CA VAL A 226 -7.97 -8.14 5.54
C VAL A 226 -7.04 -8.05 4.34
N LEU A 227 -5.78 -7.69 4.59
CA LEU A 227 -4.69 -7.85 3.66
C LEU A 227 -3.75 -8.99 4.13
N LEU A 228 -3.77 -10.12 3.43
CA LEU A 228 -2.86 -11.23 3.67
C LEU A 228 -1.67 -11.14 2.70
N GLN A 229 -0.54 -10.68 3.23
CA GLN A 229 0.71 -10.53 2.49
C GLN A 229 1.58 -11.78 2.60
N VAL A 230 1.84 -12.45 1.48
CA VAL A 230 2.89 -13.47 1.38
C VAL A 230 4.23 -12.78 1.20
N VAL A 231 5.18 -13.01 2.10
CA VAL A 231 6.48 -12.35 2.17
C VAL A 231 7.58 -13.29 1.67
N PRO A 232 8.15 -13.03 0.47
CA PRO A 232 9.29 -13.78 -0.05
C PRO A 232 10.54 -13.70 0.82
N VAL A 233 11.48 -14.63 0.57
CA VAL A 233 12.82 -14.56 1.15
C VAL A 233 13.50 -13.25 0.72
N GLY A 234 14.21 -12.63 1.67
CA GLY A 234 14.99 -11.41 1.44
C GLY A 234 14.18 -10.11 1.34
N THR A 235 12.85 -10.16 1.51
CA THR A 235 12.01 -8.97 1.36
C THR A 235 11.34 -8.50 2.65
N THR A 236 11.65 -9.07 3.83
CA THR A 236 10.92 -8.80 5.07
C THR A 236 10.79 -7.31 5.40
N TRP A 237 11.88 -6.56 5.33
CA TRP A 237 11.85 -5.13 5.62
C TRP A 237 11.08 -4.34 4.55
N LEU A 238 11.13 -4.75 3.28
CA LEU A 238 10.32 -4.15 2.21
C LEU A 238 8.84 -4.42 2.43
N SER A 239 8.50 -5.65 2.81
CA SER A 239 7.12 -6.05 3.00
C SER A 239 6.43 -5.22 4.07
N GLU A 240 7.09 -5.03 5.21
CA GLU A 240 6.62 -4.15 6.27
C GLU A 240 6.60 -2.68 5.82
N ALA A 241 7.63 -2.20 5.13
CA ALA A 241 7.72 -0.80 4.74
C ALA A 241 6.69 -0.37 3.68
N TYR A 242 6.41 -1.24 2.71
CA TYR A 242 5.59 -0.91 1.53
C TYR A 242 4.13 -1.35 1.61
N PHE A 243 3.78 -2.30 2.48
CA PHE A 243 2.39 -2.79 2.58
C PHE A 243 1.96 -3.03 4.02
N GLY A 244 2.85 -3.50 4.91
CA GLY A 244 2.49 -3.69 6.32
C GLY A 244 2.09 -2.39 7.02
N ARG A 245 2.93 -1.36 6.99
CA ARG A 245 2.60 -0.05 7.55
C ARG A 245 1.48 0.67 6.77
N PRO A 246 1.52 0.74 5.42
CA PRO A 246 0.43 1.29 4.62
C PRO A 246 -0.95 0.67 4.90
N ALA A 247 -1.02 -0.66 5.04
CA ALA A 247 -2.26 -1.34 5.40
C ALA A 247 -2.84 -0.83 6.73
N ARG A 248 -1.98 -0.63 7.75
CA ARG A 248 -2.43 -0.08 9.05
C ARG A 248 -2.87 1.39 8.95
N GLU A 249 -2.23 2.20 8.10
CA GLU A 249 -2.62 3.59 7.84
C GLU A 249 -4.00 3.68 7.15
N LEU A 250 -4.24 2.79 6.19
CA LEU A 250 -5.53 2.57 5.53
C LEU A 250 -6.58 2.03 6.51
N GLY A 251 -6.17 1.43 7.63
CA GLY A 251 -7.04 0.80 8.62
C GLY A 251 -7.49 -0.59 8.21
N LEU A 252 -6.63 -1.34 7.52
CA LEU A 252 -6.80 -2.73 7.17
C LEU A 252 -6.20 -3.64 8.26
N GLU A 253 -6.76 -4.84 8.40
CA GLU A 253 -6.16 -5.92 9.18
C GLU A 253 -5.04 -6.57 8.37
N HIS A 254 -3.79 -6.43 8.81
CA HIS A 254 -2.62 -6.97 8.09
C HIS A 254 -2.21 -8.33 8.64
N VAL A 255 -2.22 -9.35 7.79
CA VAL A 255 -1.76 -10.70 8.10
C VAL A 255 -0.53 -11.02 7.26
N GLU A 256 0.57 -11.33 7.92
CA GLU A 256 1.82 -11.70 7.23
C GLU A 256 2.00 -13.23 7.18
N TYR A 257 2.34 -13.75 6.00
CA TYR A 257 2.85 -15.12 5.84
C TYR A 257 4.28 -15.06 5.29
N ARG A 258 5.26 -15.27 6.17
CA ARG A 258 6.65 -15.43 5.76
C ARG A 258 6.87 -16.83 5.21
N ILE A 259 7.33 -16.90 3.97
CA ILE A 259 7.63 -18.18 3.34
C ILE A 259 8.87 -18.81 4.02
N ALA A 260 8.88 -20.14 4.14
CA ALA A 260 10.09 -20.87 4.53
C ALA A 260 11.03 -21.00 3.33
N ALA A 261 12.28 -21.42 3.59
CA ALA A 261 13.25 -21.70 2.55
C ALA A 261 12.71 -22.69 1.49
N ASN A 262 12.05 -23.77 1.93
CA ASN A 262 11.45 -24.78 1.06
C ASN A 262 10.24 -24.30 0.25
N ASP A 263 9.61 -23.19 0.65
CA ASP A 263 8.50 -22.60 -0.11
C ASP A 263 9.02 -21.80 -1.32
N SER A 264 10.33 -21.54 -1.39
CA SER A 264 10.98 -20.72 -2.43
C SER A 264 11.58 -21.58 -3.53
N SER A 265 11.34 -21.22 -4.80
CA SER A 265 12.03 -21.86 -5.92
C SER A 265 13.55 -21.68 -5.90
N LEU A 266 14.07 -20.74 -5.11
CA LEU A 266 15.51 -20.57 -4.92
C LEU A 266 16.15 -21.75 -4.17
N ALA A 267 15.36 -22.56 -3.44
CA ALA A 267 15.87 -23.77 -2.80
C ALA A 267 16.35 -24.81 -3.81
N GLU A 268 15.73 -24.89 -4.99
CA GLU A 268 16.16 -25.78 -6.07
C GLU A 268 17.47 -25.29 -6.71
N GLU A 269 17.68 -23.98 -6.76
CA GLU A 269 18.84 -23.36 -7.41
C GLU A 269 20.08 -23.32 -6.51
N TYR A 270 19.91 -22.93 -5.24
CA TYR A 270 21.01 -22.68 -4.30
C TYR A 270 21.12 -23.75 -3.21
N GLY A 271 20.11 -24.60 -3.04
CA GLY A 271 19.99 -25.50 -1.89
C GLY A 271 19.38 -24.82 -0.67
N VAL A 272 18.56 -25.56 0.10
CA VAL A 272 17.81 -25.05 1.26
C VAL A 272 18.68 -24.43 2.35
N ASP A 273 19.90 -24.95 2.52
CA ASP A 273 20.83 -24.52 3.55
C ASP A 273 21.75 -23.35 3.12
N SER A 274 21.57 -22.84 1.90
CA SER A 274 22.37 -21.74 1.38
C SER A 274 22.19 -20.44 2.17
N VAL A 275 23.23 -19.61 2.17
CA VAL A 275 23.18 -18.25 2.75
C VAL A 275 22.10 -17.39 2.10
N VAL A 276 21.77 -17.64 0.82
CA VAL A 276 20.68 -16.99 0.07
C VAL A 276 19.32 -17.19 0.77
N LEU A 277 19.08 -18.36 1.37
CA LEU A 277 17.81 -18.64 2.04
C LEU A 277 17.87 -18.42 3.55
N LYS A 278 18.99 -18.77 4.19
CA LYS A 278 19.13 -18.69 5.66
C LYS A 278 19.48 -17.30 6.17
N ASP A 279 20.33 -16.57 5.45
CA ASP A 279 20.70 -15.21 5.80
C ASP A 279 20.64 -14.29 4.58
N PRO A 280 19.43 -14.06 4.04
CA PRO A 280 19.27 -13.13 2.93
C PRO A 280 19.65 -11.70 3.32
N ARG A 281 19.75 -11.36 4.61
CA ARG A 281 20.23 -10.03 5.01
C ARG A 281 21.73 -9.89 4.76
N ALA A 282 22.52 -10.94 4.99
CA ALA A 282 23.95 -10.95 4.63
C ALA A 282 24.15 -10.85 3.12
N VAL A 283 23.32 -11.52 2.31
CA VAL A 283 23.40 -11.47 0.84
C VAL A 283 22.94 -10.12 0.31
N VAL A 284 21.80 -9.63 0.81
CA VAL A 284 21.21 -8.39 0.30
C VAL A 284 21.99 -7.18 0.78
N GLY A 285 22.51 -7.16 2.02
CA GLY A 285 23.35 -6.07 2.54
C GLY A 285 22.70 -4.68 2.57
N GLY A 286 21.39 -4.60 2.28
CA GLY A 286 20.68 -3.34 2.00
C GLY A 286 20.90 -2.82 0.56
N GLU A 287 21.42 -3.63 -0.35
CA GLU A 287 21.59 -3.33 -1.77
C GLU A 287 20.33 -3.69 -2.57
N TRP A 288 19.88 -2.75 -3.39
CA TRP A 288 18.68 -2.93 -4.21
C TRP A 288 18.84 -3.97 -5.31
N THR A 289 20.03 -4.08 -5.91
CA THR A 289 20.31 -5.07 -6.97
C THR A 289 20.10 -6.48 -6.47
N GLU A 290 20.62 -6.79 -5.29
CA GLU A 290 20.45 -8.08 -4.63
C GLU A 290 19.01 -8.28 -4.17
N THR A 291 18.38 -7.28 -3.55
CA THR A 291 16.94 -7.35 -3.23
C THR A 291 16.11 -7.67 -4.48
N ARG A 292 16.47 -7.07 -5.61
CA ARG A 292 15.77 -7.21 -6.89
C ARG A 292 15.91 -8.62 -7.47
N SER A 293 17.00 -9.34 -7.19
CA SER A 293 17.15 -10.73 -7.63
C SER A 293 16.08 -11.61 -6.98
N TYR A 294 15.94 -11.56 -5.65
CA TYR A 294 14.86 -12.25 -4.90
C TYR A 294 13.47 -11.87 -5.39
N LEU A 295 13.28 -10.62 -5.82
CA LEU A 295 12.00 -10.17 -6.39
C LEU A 295 11.76 -10.71 -7.81
N LYS A 296 12.80 -10.89 -8.63
CA LYS A 296 12.63 -11.25 -10.05
C LYS A 296 12.63 -12.75 -10.30
N THR A 297 13.48 -13.50 -9.61
CA THR A 297 13.75 -14.91 -9.95
C THR A 297 12.95 -15.89 -9.10
N GLN A 298 12.67 -15.53 -7.85
CA GLN A 298 11.94 -16.37 -6.91
C GLN A 298 10.47 -16.54 -7.29
N LYS A 299 10.00 -17.77 -7.34
CA LYS A 299 8.58 -18.16 -7.34
C LYS A 299 8.27 -18.85 -6.02
N VAL A 300 7.00 -18.97 -5.67
CA VAL A 300 6.59 -19.52 -4.36
C VAL A 300 5.69 -20.73 -4.52
N ARG A 301 6.00 -21.83 -3.84
CA ARG A 301 5.14 -23.00 -3.65
C ARG A 301 4.84 -23.10 -2.16
N LEU A 302 3.69 -22.58 -1.73
CA LEU A 302 3.41 -22.47 -0.30
C LEU A 302 3.00 -23.82 0.29
N ASP A 303 3.56 -24.17 1.45
CA ASP A 303 3.06 -25.26 2.26
C ASP A 303 1.60 -25.04 2.69
N LEU A 304 0.70 -25.95 2.30
CA LEU A 304 -0.74 -25.81 2.55
C LEU A 304 -1.08 -25.89 4.05
N GLY A 305 -0.35 -26.68 4.83
CA GLY A 305 -0.60 -26.87 6.26
C GLY A 305 -0.26 -25.62 7.06
N ARG A 306 0.91 -25.03 6.81
CA ARG A 306 1.34 -23.76 7.41
C ARG A 306 0.50 -22.59 6.93
N PHE A 307 0.19 -22.55 5.62
CA PHE A 307 -0.57 -21.44 5.05
C PHE A 307 -2.03 -21.43 5.50
N ARG A 308 -2.64 -22.60 5.76
CA ARG A 308 -4.00 -22.73 6.30
C ARG A 308 -4.23 -21.84 7.52
N ALA A 309 -3.31 -21.84 8.49
CA ALA A 309 -3.46 -21.04 9.70
C ALA A 309 -3.55 -19.52 9.41
N SER A 310 -2.83 -19.01 8.41
CA SER A 310 -2.95 -17.62 7.99
C SER A 310 -4.27 -17.33 7.28
N LEU A 311 -4.75 -18.26 6.44
CA LEU A 311 -6.06 -18.13 5.78
C LEU A 311 -7.23 -18.18 6.78
N GLU A 312 -7.17 -19.06 7.77
CA GLU A 312 -8.21 -19.18 8.80
C GLU A 312 -8.29 -17.90 9.66
N ARG A 313 -7.14 -17.31 10.03
CA ARG A 313 -7.12 -16.00 10.69
C ARG A 313 -7.77 -14.92 9.84
N ALA A 314 -7.41 -14.86 8.54
CA ALA A 314 -8.01 -13.90 7.62
C ALA A 314 -9.52 -14.15 7.46
N TYR A 315 -9.97 -15.41 7.48
CA TYR A 315 -11.38 -15.77 7.39
C TYR A 315 -12.17 -15.27 8.59
N VAL A 316 -11.69 -15.51 9.80
CA VAL A 316 -12.34 -15.06 11.04
C VAL A 316 -12.52 -13.53 11.03
N MET A 317 -11.47 -12.79 10.68
CA MET A 317 -11.52 -11.32 10.57
C MET A 317 -12.54 -10.87 9.51
N ALA A 318 -12.50 -11.48 8.31
CA ALA A 318 -13.41 -11.14 7.23
C ALA A 318 -14.87 -11.51 7.55
N LYS A 319 -15.10 -12.64 8.22
CA LYS A 319 -16.44 -13.12 8.61
C LYS A 319 -17.06 -12.21 9.67
N ALA A 320 -16.28 -11.80 10.68
CA ALA A 320 -16.74 -10.84 11.68
C ALA A 320 -17.19 -9.52 11.03
N PHE A 321 -16.47 -9.05 10.00
CA PHE A 321 -16.90 -7.86 9.25
C PHE A 321 -18.26 -8.05 8.57
N VAL A 322 -18.47 -9.19 7.91
CA VAL A 322 -19.75 -9.51 7.25
C VAL A 322 -20.90 -9.55 8.26
N GLU A 323 -20.72 -10.26 9.36
CA GLU A 323 -21.75 -10.42 10.41
C GLU A 323 -22.08 -9.07 11.07
N MET A 324 -21.09 -8.22 11.33
CA MET A 324 -21.31 -6.86 11.83
C MET A 324 -22.13 -6.01 10.85
N ALA A 325 -21.88 -6.13 9.54
CA ALA A 325 -22.63 -5.40 8.53
C ALA A 325 -24.09 -5.88 8.44
N GLU A 326 -24.33 -7.19 8.50
CA GLU A 326 -25.66 -7.79 8.51
C GLU A 326 -26.46 -7.37 9.75
N SER A 327 -25.84 -7.35 10.94
CA SER A 327 -26.51 -6.94 12.18
C SER A 327 -26.94 -5.47 12.21
N LYS A 328 -26.22 -4.58 11.51
CA LYS A 328 -26.62 -3.16 11.38
C LYS A 328 -27.82 -3.02 10.46
N LEU A 329 -27.82 -3.72 9.33
CA LEU A 329 -28.94 -3.71 8.38
C LEU A 329 -30.23 -4.31 8.95
N ALA A 330 -30.15 -5.20 9.94
CA ALA A 330 -31.32 -5.79 10.58
C ALA A 330 -31.96 -4.91 11.67
N ASN A 331 -31.25 -3.87 12.14
CA ASN A 331 -31.68 -2.99 13.23
C ASN A 331 -32.05 -1.56 12.78
N ASP A 332 -31.86 -1.25 11.49
CA ASP A 332 -32.27 0.01 10.83
C ASP A 332 -33.58 -0.21 10.03
#